data_AF-A0A8J5RXI6-F1
#
_entry.id   AF-A0A8J5RXI6-F1
#
_cell.length_a   1.000
_cell.length_b   1.000
_cell.length_c   1.000
_cell.angle_alpha   90.00
_cell.angle_beta   90.00
_cell.angle_gamma   90.00
#
_symmetry.space_group_name_H-M   'P 1'
#
loop_
_entity.id
_entity.type
_entity.pdbx_description
1 polymer ?
#
loop_
_entity_poly.entity_id
_entity_poly.type
_entity_poly.pdbx_seq_one_letter_code
_entity_poly.pdbx_strand_id
1 'polypeptide(L)'
;MWPTEVNTRAFFFAAAPLFLSPCLLTLGFPSLFFPAASAASARLHGLPPPPRPPSRRLRPPLPPPPASPASRRLRPPPRPPPPPPTSAASTTSRRLRPPPRAPPPPRPPAASAASLLAPGRGLPAAAKPCPTRDPMRWFSSPAAVAEAPTTADGLTVDLIAGKGWTILPEAESDWRSHAAAVAQSVKLIKKRLKWGWILERSRQLSVVLERPDLWDDPVFAGKVSREHGELMGKIKSVNQFEQELMEHIDMLRLAREEDDNELETETMRALADMRRSAKEKELNALLSGDNDSFSCFIEVQAGAGV
;
A
#
# COMPACT_ATOMS: atom_id res chain seq x y z
N MET A 1 -38.78 34.76 -14.46
CA MET A 1 -39.41 33.99 -15.55
C MET A 1 -38.97 32.54 -15.36
N TRP A 2 -39.82 31.76 -14.69
CA TRP A 2 -39.83 30.29 -14.72
C TRP A 2 -40.53 29.86 -16.04
N PRO A 3 -40.60 28.57 -16.46
CA PRO A 3 -40.48 27.33 -15.67
C PRO A 3 -39.60 26.26 -16.38
N THR A 4 -39.33 25.04 -15.91
CA THR A 4 -40.16 23.90 -15.40
C THR A 4 -39.21 22.89 -14.73
N GLU A 5 -39.42 22.47 -13.48
CA GLU A 5 -40.19 21.30 -13.03
C GLU A 5 -39.54 19.89 -13.20
N VAL A 6 -39.10 19.37 -12.05
CA VAL A 6 -39.32 18.04 -11.44
C VAL A 6 -39.65 16.84 -12.34
N ASN A 7 -38.86 15.76 -12.25
CA ASN A 7 -39.41 14.43 -11.96
C ASN A 7 -38.36 13.46 -11.35
N THR A 8 -38.33 13.41 -10.03
CA THR A 8 -37.74 12.29 -9.28
C THR A 8 -38.81 11.21 -9.16
N ARG A 9 -38.68 10.13 -9.93
CA ARG A 9 -39.53 8.94 -9.77
C ARG A 9 -38.74 7.82 -9.11
N ALA A 10 -39.09 7.59 -7.85
CA ALA A 10 -38.82 6.38 -7.11
C ALA A 10 -39.35 5.17 -7.88
N PHE A 11 -38.50 4.18 -8.12
CA PHE A 11 -38.91 2.83 -8.52
C PHE A 11 -38.90 1.93 -7.30
N PHE A 12 -40.10 1.72 -6.76
CA PHE A 12 -40.48 0.64 -5.87
C PHE A 12 -41.19 -0.40 -6.74
N PHE A 13 -40.56 -1.53 -7.02
CA PHE A 13 -41.15 -2.75 -7.60
C PHE A 13 -40.08 -3.84 -7.45
N ALA A 14 -40.32 -5.08 -7.08
CA ALA A 14 -41.39 -5.76 -6.40
C ALA A 14 -40.77 -7.12 -6.06
N ALA A 15 -40.97 -7.59 -4.83
CA ALA A 15 -40.61 -8.95 -4.44
C ALA A 15 -41.55 -9.97 -5.12
N ALA A 16 -40.98 -11.05 -5.64
CA ALA A 16 -41.68 -12.26 -6.08
C ALA A 16 -40.70 -13.46 -6.07
N PRO A 17 -41.17 -14.73 -6.02
CA PRO A 17 -41.46 -15.39 -4.75
C PRO A 17 -40.68 -16.71 -4.56
N LEU A 18 -40.79 -17.20 -3.33
CA LEU A 18 -40.26 -18.45 -2.81
C LEU A 18 -40.75 -19.67 -3.58
N PHE A 19 -39.83 -20.59 -3.86
CA PHE A 19 -40.09 -21.92 -4.40
C PHE A 19 -40.76 -22.81 -3.34
N LEU A 20 -41.87 -23.44 -3.76
CA LEU A 20 -42.62 -24.45 -3.03
C LEU A 20 -41.77 -25.71 -2.75
N SER A 21 -41.91 -26.21 -1.52
CA SER A 21 -41.63 -27.60 -1.14
C SER A 21 -42.98 -28.26 -0.75
N PRO A 22 -43.29 -29.49 -1.21
CA PRO A 22 -44.44 -30.23 -0.71
C PRO A 22 -43.99 -31.47 0.09
N CYS A 23 -44.40 -31.56 1.35
CA CYS A 23 -44.56 -32.86 2.01
C CYS A 23 -45.77 -32.81 2.97
N LEU A 24 -46.70 -33.72 2.69
CA LEU A 24 -47.88 -34.04 3.49
C LEU A 24 -47.48 -34.51 4.90
N LEU A 25 -48.28 -34.18 5.92
CA LEU A 25 -49.23 -35.13 6.54
C LEU A 25 -49.93 -34.51 7.77
N THR A 26 -51.26 -34.46 7.69
CA THR A 26 -52.26 -34.86 8.70
C THR A 26 -52.18 -34.37 10.15
N LEU A 27 -53.17 -33.56 10.58
CA LEU A 27 -54.23 -33.88 11.56
C LEU A 27 -54.71 -32.63 12.33
N GLY A 28 -56.03 -32.42 12.41
CA GLY A 28 -56.71 -31.80 13.57
C GLY A 28 -57.23 -30.36 13.47
N PHE A 29 -58.53 -30.21 13.13
CA PHE A 29 -59.61 -29.35 13.70
C PHE A 29 -59.31 -28.30 14.81
N PRO A 30 -60.21 -27.33 15.16
CA PRO A 30 -61.34 -26.66 14.46
C PRO A 30 -61.21 -25.09 14.44
N SER A 31 -61.74 -24.37 13.45
CA SER A 31 -63.07 -23.72 13.42
C SER A 31 -63.40 -22.67 14.51
N LEU A 32 -63.03 -21.39 14.28
CA LEU A 32 -63.67 -20.18 14.82
C LEU A 32 -63.54 -19.10 13.73
N PHE A 33 -64.51 -18.86 12.83
CA PHE A 33 -65.76 -18.10 13.01
C PHE A 33 -65.56 -16.74 13.68
N PHE A 34 -65.31 -15.67 12.92
CA PHE A 34 -65.76 -14.29 13.22
C PHE A 34 -65.83 -13.46 11.92
N PRO A 35 -66.81 -12.55 11.76
CA PRO A 35 -67.34 -12.15 10.46
C PRO A 35 -66.80 -10.82 9.93
N ALA A 36 -67.05 -10.61 8.64
CA ALA A 36 -66.86 -9.36 7.91
C ALA A 36 -67.73 -8.22 8.48
N ALA A 37 -67.11 -7.06 8.69
CA ALA A 37 -67.81 -5.81 8.98
C ALA A 37 -67.64 -4.83 7.81
N SER A 38 -68.80 -4.40 7.33
CA SER A 38 -69.10 -3.55 6.20
C SER A 38 -68.51 -2.15 6.29
N ALA A 39 -68.15 -1.61 5.13
CA ALA A 39 -67.86 -0.21 4.89
C ALA A 39 -69.01 0.69 5.36
N ALA A 40 -68.67 1.75 6.11
CA ALA A 40 -69.53 2.88 6.39
C ALA A 40 -68.80 4.15 5.92
N SER A 41 -69.32 4.72 4.83
CA SER A 41 -68.87 5.96 4.23
C SER A 41 -69.36 7.14 5.07
N ALA A 42 -68.45 7.84 5.76
CA ALA A 42 -68.75 9.10 6.42
C ALA A 42 -68.20 10.28 5.61
N ARG A 43 -69.11 11.04 5.00
CA ARG A 43 -68.84 12.35 4.40
C ARG A 43 -68.52 13.35 5.52
N LEU A 44 -67.29 13.85 5.57
CA LEU A 44 -66.96 15.04 6.35
C LEU A 44 -66.95 16.26 5.44
N HIS A 45 -67.86 17.18 5.77
CA HIS A 45 -67.96 18.52 5.25
C HIS A 45 -66.72 19.36 5.59
N GLY A 46 -66.24 20.09 4.58
CA GLY A 46 -65.38 21.28 4.58
C GLY A 46 -64.61 21.69 5.84
N LEU A 47 -63.30 21.44 5.83
CA LEU A 47 -62.31 22.24 6.56
C LEU A 47 -61.73 23.30 5.60
N PRO A 48 -61.57 24.57 6.02
CA PRO A 48 -60.92 25.60 5.20
C PRO A 48 -59.41 25.34 5.07
N PRO A 49 -58.78 25.71 3.93
CA PRO A 49 -57.35 25.49 3.72
C PRO A 49 -56.48 26.37 4.65
N PRO A 50 -55.27 25.92 5.03
CA PRO A 50 -54.37 26.68 5.89
C PRO A 50 -53.83 27.95 5.18
N PRO A 51 -53.49 29.01 5.95
CA PRO A 51 -52.99 30.26 5.39
C PRO A 51 -51.60 30.09 4.73
N ARG A 52 -51.40 30.79 3.60
CA ARG A 52 -50.13 30.77 2.86
C ARG A 52 -49.01 31.44 3.66
N PRO A 53 -47.76 30.91 3.62
CA PRO A 53 -46.63 31.55 4.28
C PRO A 53 -46.29 32.90 3.61
N PRO A 54 -45.77 33.89 4.38
CA PRO A 54 -45.47 35.21 3.86
C PRO A 54 -44.36 35.16 2.82
N SER A 55 -44.53 35.91 1.74
CA SER A 55 -43.59 36.04 0.63
C SER A 55 -42.23 36.54 1.16
N ARG A 56 -41.22 35.67 1.16
CA ARG A 56 -39.84 36.00 1.50
C ARG A 56 -39.33 37.03 0.49
N ARG A 57 -39.37 38.32 0.85
CA ARG A 57 -38.70 39.38 0.09
C ARG A 57 -37.21 39.03 0.03
N LEU A 58 -36.72 38.68 -1.15
CA LEU A 58 -35.31 38.50 -1.40
C LEU A 58 -34.61 39.81 -1.06
N ARG A 59 -33.71 39.79 -0.07
CA ARG A 59 -32.81 40.92 0.18
C ARG A 59 -31.96 41.13 -1.09
N PRO A 60 -31.74 42.37 -1.55
CA PRO A 60 -30.80 42.63 -2.63
C PRO A 60 -29.39 42.17 -2.22
N PRO A 61 -28.56 41.72 -3.18
CA PRO A 61 -27.20 41.29 -2.89
C PRO A 61 -26.37 42.45 -2.31
N LEU A 62 -25.56 42.17 -1.31
CA LEU A 62 -24.62 43.13 -0.73
C LEU A 62 -23.62 43.62 -1.79
N PRO A 63 -23.24 44.90 -1.80
CA PRO A 63 -22.20 45.41 -2.70
C PRO A 63 -20.85 44.77 -2.36
N PRO A 64 -19.95 44.58 -3.36
CA PRO A 64 -18.63 44.03 -3.13
C PRO A 64 -17.80 44.96 -2.21
N PRO A 65 -16.89 44.40 -1.38
CA PRO A 65 -16.05 45.21 -0.52
C PRO A 65 -15.10 46.11 -1.34
N PRO A 66 -14.71 47.29 -0.82
CA PRO A 66 -13.78 48.17 -1.51
C PRO A 66 -12.42 47.49 -1.69
N ALA A 67 -11.82 47.65 -2.87
CA ALA A 67 -10.50 47.13 -3.18
C ALA A 67 -9.45 47.69 -2.22
N SER A 68 -8.76 46.80 -1.48
CA SER A 68 -7.61 47.18 -0.65
C SER A 68 -6.56 47.90 -1.49
N PRO A 69 -6.02 49.04 -1.02
CA PRO A 69 -4.89 49.68 -1.68
C PRO A 69 -3.63 48.86 -1.42
N ALA A 70 -2.89 48.58 -2.50
CA ALA A 70 -1.48 48.25 -2.52
C ALA A 70 -1.04 46.95 -1.79
N SER A 71 -1.08 45.83 -2.51
CA SER A 71 0.03 44.88 -2.48
C SER A 71 0.67 44.87 -3.86
N ARG A 72 1.57 45.84 -4.05
CA ARG A 72 2.50 45.91 -5.18
C ARG A 72 3.24 44.57 -5.23
N ARG A 73 2.85 43.68 -6.15
CA ARG A 73 3.60 42.44 -6.43
C ARG A 73 5.03 42.86 -6.77
N LEU A 74 5.94 42.73 -5.82
CA LEU A 74 7.36 42.79 -6.09
C LEU A 74 7.64 41.65 -7.06
N ARG A 75 8.04 41.99 -8.29
CA ARG A 75 8.64 41.01 -9.19
C ARG A 75 9.84 40.39 -8.44
N PRO A 76 10.01 39.07 -8.46
CA PRO A 76 11.22 38.47 -7.92
C PRO A 76 12.44 39.08 -8.63
N PRO A 77 13.55 39.34 -7.90
CA PRO A 77 14.75 39.88 -8.52
C PRO A 77 15.26 38.92 -9.62
N PRO A 78 15.84 39.46 -10.72
CA PRO A 78 16.45 38.62 -11.74
C PRO A 78 17.56 37.75 -11.12
N ARG A 79 17.64 36.47 -11.54
CA ARG A 79 18.69 35.56 -11.09
C ARG A 79 20.07 36.13 -11.43
N PRO A 80 21.07 36.02 -10.54
CA PRO A 80 22.43 36.46 -10.82
C PRO A 80 23.03 35.65 -12.00
N PRO A 81 23.88 36.28 -12.84
CA PRO A 81 24.54 35.58 -13.93
C PRO A 81 25.50 34.50 -13.39
N PRO A 82 25.74 33.42 -14.15
CA PRO A 82 26.72 32.40 -13.76
C PRO A 82 28.12 33.00 -13.64
N PRO A 83 28.95 32.52 -12.69
CA PRO A 83 30.31 33.02 -12.54
C PRO A 83 31.14 32.72 -13.81
N PRO A 84 32.08 33.61 -14.19
CA PRO A 84 32.98 33.36 -15.32
C PRO A 84 33.86 32.13 -15.04
N PRO A 85 34.28 31.39 -16.09
CA PRO A 85 35.22 30.29 -15.92
C PRO A 85 36.51 30.84 -15.32
N THR A 86 36.84 30.42 -14.10
CA THR A 86 38.12 30.70 -13.49
C THR A 86 39.21 30.05 -14.31
N SER A 87 40.02 30.90 -14.96
CA SER A 87 41.33 30.56 -15.49
C SER A 87 42.19 30.01 -14.35
N ALA A 88 42.22 28.68 -14.19
CA ALA A 88 43.17 28.01 -13.32
C ALA A 88 44.56 28.11 -13.94
N ALA A 89 45.35 29.04 -13.40
CA ALA A 89 46.78 29.10 -13.61
C ALA A 89 47.42 27.75 -13.22
N SER A 90 48.30 27.30 -14.10
CA SER A 90 49.16 26.13 -14.00
C SER A 90 49.91 26.07 -12.67
N THR A 91 49.47 25.19 -11.76
CA THR A 91 50.28 24.71 -10.64
C THR A 91 50.72 23.28 -10.95
N THR A 92 51.97 23.16 -11.40
CA THR A 92 52.67 21.89 -11.61
C THR A 92 52.83 21.14 -10.29
N SER A 93 51.87 20.27 -9.98
CA SER A 93 52.04 19.23 -8.95
C SER A 93 52.67 18.00 -9.57
N ARG A 94 53.98 17.85 -9.32
CA ARG A 94 54.80 16.67 -9.61
C ARG A 94 54.21 15.46 -8.87
N ARG A 95 53.40 14.64 -9.57
CA ARG A 95 53.01 13.31 -9.10
C ARG A 95 54.27 12.43 -9.00
N LEU A 96 54.68 12.11 -7.78
CA LEU A 96 55.58 10.99 -7.52
C LEU A 96 54.86 9.70 -7.91
N ARG A 97 55.50 8.88 -8.76
CA ARG A 97 55.04 7.52 -9.07
C ARG A 97 55.12 6.66 -7.79
N PRO A 98 54.16 5.76 -7.53
CA PRO A 98 54.34 4.75 -6.50
C PRO A 98 55.46 3.76 -6.92
N PRO A 99 56.22 3.20 -5.96
CA PRO A 99 57.27 2.22 -6.26
C PRO A 99 56.69 0.89 -6.76
N PRO A 100 57.44 0.11 -7.58
CA PRO A 100 56.97 -1.18 -8.08
C PRO A 100 56.81 -2.20 -6.95
N ARG A 101 55.75 -3.03 -7.03
CA ARG A 101 55.49 -4.15 -6.11
C ARG A 101 56.60 -5.20 -6.23
N ALA A 102 57.08 -5.70 -5.09
CA ALA A 102 58.05 -6.78 -5.01
C ALA A 102 57.48 -8.11 -5.57
N PRO A 103 58.31 -8.98 -6.18
CA PRO A 103 57.88 -10.28 -6.68
C PRO A 103 57.58 -11.27 -5.53
N PRO A 104 56.66 -12.24 -5.73
CA PRO A 104 56.33 -13.25 -4.72
C PRO A 104 57.49 -14.23 -4.48
N PRO A 105 57.59 -14.84 -3.28
CA PRO A 105 58.64 -15.81 -2.99
C PRO A 105 58.50 -17.11 -3.79
N PRO A 106 59.61 -17.82 -4.08
CA PRO A 106 59.57 -19.05 -4.86
C PRO A 106 58.91 -20.20 -4.09
N ARG A 107 58.11 -21.01 -4.79
CA ARG A 107 57.55 -22.26 -4.28
C ARG A 107 58.68 -23.29 -4.05
N PRO A 108 58.63 -24.11 -2.99
CA PRO A 108 59.60 -25.19 -2.82
C PRO A 108 59.36 -26.32 -3.84
N PRO A 109 60.41 -27.02 -4.31
CA PRO A 109 60.27 -28.16 -5.20
C PRO A 109 59.77 -29.40 -4.45
N ALA A 110 58.94 -30.19 -5.13
CA ALA A 110 58.51 -31.52 -4.72
C ALA A 110 59.48 -32.59 -5.26
N ALA A 111 59.99 -33.46 -4.39
CA ALA A 111 60.63 -34.78 -4.61
C ALA A 111 61.54 -35.08 -3.39
N SER A 112 61.82 -36.29 -2.94
CA SER A 112 61.29 -37.64 -3.09
C SER A 112 61.89 -38.47 -1.94
N ALA A 113 61.27 -39.60 -1.64
CA ALA A 113 61.65 -40.62 -0.68
C ALA A 113 63.15 -40.95 -0.56
N ALA A 114 63.63 -41.20 0.67
CA ALA A 114 64.51 -42.33 0.98
C ALA A 114 64.61 -42.57 2.49
N SER A 115 64.44 -43.84 2.85
CA SER A 115 64.50 -44.48 4.17
C SER A 115 65.78 -44.20 4.98
N LEU A 116 65.64 -44.19 6.31
CA LEU A 116 66.64 -44.77 7.22
C LEU A 116 65.95 -45.38 8.46
N LEU A 117 66.22 -46.67 8.67
CA LEU A 117 66.07 -47.50 9.87
C LEU A 117 66.71 -46.83 11.11
N ALA A 118 66.41 -47.06 12.39
CA ALA A 118 65.52 -47.93 13.17
C ALA A 118 65.54 -47.36 14.65
N PRO A 119 65.49 -48.16 15.74
CA PRO A 119 64.28 -48.59 16.45
C PRO A 119 64.17 -48.13 17.93
N GLY A 120 62.94 -48.19 18.46
CA GLY A 120 62.68 -48.64 19.83
C GLY A 120 62.63 -47.60 20.97
N ARG A 121 61.42 -47.36 21.50
CA ARG A 121 61.03 -47.63 22.91
C ARG A 121 59.73 -46.90 23.28
N GLY A 122 58.82 -47.64 23.92
CA GLY A 122 57.97 -47.11 24.98
C GLY A 122 56.55 -46.69 24.58
N LEU A 123 55.61 -47.64 24.64
CA LEU A 123 54.26 -47.36 25.15
C LEU A 123 54.37 -47.06 26.66
N PRO A 124 53.52 -46.16 27.20
CA PRO A 124 52.35 -46.70 27.88
C PRO A 124 51.03 -45.99 27.55
N ALA A 125 49.97 -46.72 27.86
CA ALA A 125 48.58 -46.47 27.58
C ALA A 125 47.91 -45.38 28.44
N ALA A 126 46.73 -44.98 27.94
CA ALA A 126 45.55 -44.48 28.67
C ALA A 126 45.51 -43.00 29.10
N ALA A 127 44.74 -42.19 28.34
CA ALA A 127 43.75 -41.25 28.88
C ALA A 127 42.89 -40.58 27.78
N LYS A 128 41.64 -41.06 27.64
CA LYS A 128 40.35 -40.34 27.44
C LYS A 128 40.14 -39.31 26.28
N PRO A 129 38.88 -39.11 25.85
CA PRO A 129 38.51 -38.88 24.46
C PRO A 129 38.47 -37.41 24.03
N CYS A 130 38.56 -37.23 22.70
CA CYS A 130 38.46 -35.98 21.95
C CYS A 130 37.25 -35.12 22.35
N PRO A 131 37.38 -33.79 22.49
CA PRO A 131 36.24 -32.89 22.43
C PRO A 131 35.84 -32.70 20.96
N THR A 132 34.64 -33.17 20.63
CA THR A 132 33.91 -32.84 19.41
C THR A 132 33.79 -31.33 19.29
N ARG A 133 34.36 -30.80 18.20
CA ARG A 133 34.14 -29.44 17.73
C ARG A 133 32.72 -29.38 17.17
N ASP A 134 31.83 -28.78 17.94
CA ASP A 134 30.44 -28.50 17.58
C ASP A 134 30.34 -27.88 16.17
N PRO A 135 29.52 -28.42 15.26
CA PRO A 135 29.11 -27.67 14.10
C PRO A 135 28.13 -26.60 14.58
N MET A 136 28.50 -25.35 14.33
CA MET A 136 27.68 -24.15 14.46
C MET A 136 26.25 -24.47 13.98
N ARG A 137 25.34 -24.67 14.93
CA ARG A 137 23.90 -24.76 14.70
C ARG A 137 23.45 -23.40 14.18
N TRP A 138 23.44 -23.23 12.86
CA TRP A 138 22.62 -22.22 12.22
C TRP A 138 21.17 -22.56 12.54
N PHE A 139 20.56 -21.75 13.39
CA PHE A 139 19.18 -21.92 13.82
C PHE A 139 18.27 -21.59 12.64
N SER A 140 18.07 -22.55 11.73
CA SER A 140 16.92 -22.52 10.83
C SER A 140 15.71 -22.92 11.65
N SER A 141 15.13 -21.95 12.36
CA SER A 141 13.69 -22.02 12.61
C SER A 141 13.01 -22.14 11.24
N PRO A 142 11.97 -22.98 11.08
CA PRO A 142 11.17 -22.95 9.87
C PRO A 142 10.71 -21.50 9.73
N ALA A 143 10.99 -20.88 8.59
CA ALA A 143 10.55 -19.54 8.28
C ALA A 143 9.06 -19.49 8.63
N ALA A 144 8.74 -18.77 9.70
CA ALA A 144 7.37 -18.40 10.01
C ALA A 144 6.86 -17.83 8.69
N VAL A 145 5.84 -18.46 8.13
CA VAL A 145 5.08 -17.89 7.01
C VAL A 145 4.79 -16.48 7.46
N ALA A 146 5.37 -15.49 6.77
CA ALA A 146 5.27 -14.11 7.20
C ALA A 146 3.77 -13.79 7.26
N GLU A 147 3.24 -13.78 8.49
CA GLU A 147 1.83 -13.53 8.74
C GLU A 147 1.55 -12.13 8.23
N ALA A 148 0.46 -11.97 7.48
CA ALA A 148 0.13 -10.67 6.92
C ALA A 148 0.08 -9.65 8.06
N PRO A 149 0.59 -8.41 7.86
CA PRO A 149 0.58 -7.41 8.91
C PRO A 149 -0.87 -7.18 9.35
N THR A 150 -1.18 -7.59 10.58
CA THR A 150 -2.50 -7.46 11.20
C THR A 150 -2.41 -6.51 12.37
N THR A 151 -3.36 -5.58 12.44
CA THR A 151 -3.62 -4.78 13.64
C THR A 151 -3.99 -5.68 14.82
N ALA A 152 -3.93 -5.17 16.06
CA ALA A 152 -4.35 -5.91 17.26
C ALA A 152 -5.78 -6.51 17.18
N ASP A 153 -6.70 -5.89 16.42
CA ASP A 153 -8.06 -6.40 16.17
C ASP A 153 -8.14 -7.46 15.05
N GLY A 154 -7.00 -7.89 14.50
CA GLY A 154 -6.96 -8.75 13.31
C GLY A 154 -7.37 -8.05 12.03
N LEU A 155 -7.29 -6.71 11.97
CA LEU A 155 -7.55 -5.98 10.72
C LEU A 155 -6.39 -6.12 9.75
N THR A 156 -6.70 -6.54 8.53
CA THR A 156 -5.78 -6.49 7.39
C THR A 156 -6.17 -5.37 6.44
N VAL A 157 -5.24 -4.95 5.58
CA VAL A 157 -5.49 -3.90 4.57
C VAL A 157 -6.67 -4.27 3.68
N ASP A 158 -6.76 -5.54 3.29
CA ASP A 158 -7.85 -6.05 2.46
C ASP A 158 -9.21 -6.00 3.16
N LEU A 159 -9.26 -6.26 4.47
CA LEU A 159 -10.47 -6.12 5.27
C LEU A 159 -10.89 -4.66 5.42
N ILE A 160 -9.94 -3.75 5.66
CA ILE A 160 -10.22 -2.30 5.72
C ILE A 160 -10.77 -1.81 4.38
N ALA A 161 -10.17 -2.24 3.27
CA ALA A 161 -10.67 -1.91 1.94
C ALA A 161 -12.05 -2.53 1.64
N GLY A 162 -12.37 -3.69 2.23
CA GLY A 162 -13.65 -4.37 2.09
C GLY A 162 -14.78 -3.82 2.96
N LYS A 163 -14.47 -3.17 4.09
CA LYS A 163 -15.46 -2.60 5.02
C LYS A 163 -16.29 -1.45 4.44
N GLY A 164 -15.86 -0.85 3.33
CA GLY A 164 -16.63 0.18 2.64
C GLY A 164 -16.76 1.51 3.41
N TRP A 165 -15.76 1.86 4.22
CA TRP A 165 -15.74 3.14 4.92
C TRP A 165 -15.73 4.32 3.94
N THR A 166 -16.51 5.36 4.25
CA THR A 166 -16.62 6.56 3.43
C THR A 166 -15.33 7.38 3.46
N ILE A 167 -14.79 7.69 2.28
CA ILE A 167 -13.59 8.49 2.13
C ILE A 167 -13.99 9.97 2.04
N LEU A 168 -13.71 10.72 3.10
CA LEU A 168 -13.99 12.15 3.22
C LEU A 168 -12.83 13.00 2.65
N PRO A 169 -13.11 14.27 2.29
CA PRO A 169 -12.06 15.24 1.98
C PRO A 169 -11.14 15.44 3.19
N GLU A 170 -9.89 15.81 2.93
CA GLU A 170 -8.82 15.79 3.93
C GLU A 170 -9.03 16.75 5.13
N ALA A 171 -9.80 17.83 4.94
CA ALA A 171 -10.07 18.81 5.98
C ALA A 171 -11.06 18.33 7.06
N GLU A 172 -11.89 17.33 6.73
CA GLU A 172 -12.98 16.83 7.58
C GLU A 172 -12.85 15.32 7.83
N SER A 173 -11.70 14.72 7.53
CA SER A 173 -11.55 13.27 7.55
C SER A 173 -11.15 12.71 8.89
N ASP A 174 -11.92 11.73 9.36
CA ASP A 174 -11.57 10.86 10.49
C ASP A 174 -10.42 9.91 10.15
N TRP A 175 -9.81 9.31 11.17
CA TRP A 175 -8.78 8.27 11.01
C TRP A 175 -9.24 7.12 10.12
N ARG A 176 -10.51 6.71 10.22
CA ARG A 176 -11.10 5.64 9.39
C ARG A 176 -11.12 6.03 7.93
N SER A 177 -11.41 7.30 7.63
CA SER A 177 -11.39 7.83 6.26
C SER A 177 -9.96 7.84 5.71
N HIS A 178 -8.96 8.25 6.51
CA HIS A 178 -7.55 8.20 6.11
C HIS A 178 -7.08 6.76 5.87
N ALA A 179 -7.34 5.85 6.82
CA ALA A 179 -6.98 4.44 6.71
C ALA A 179 -7.65 3.77 5.50
N ALA A 180 -8.94 4.02 5.27
CA ALA A 180 -9.65 3.52 4.10
C ALA A 180 -9.04 4.03 2.79
N ALA A 181 -8.73 5.32 2.71
CA ALA A 181 -8.10 5.90 1.52
C ALA A 181 -6.75 5.25 1.22
N VAL A 182 -5.89 5.10 2.25
CA VAL A 182 -4.59 4.42 2.09
C VAL A 182 -4.79 2.97 1.65
N ALA A 183 -5.70 2.23 2.30
CA ALA A 183 -5.96 0.84 1.95
C ALA A 183 -6.43 0.65 0.50
N GLN A 184 -7.27 1.56 -0.02
CA GLN A 184 -7.66 1.53 -1.43
C GLN A 184 -6.47 1.80 -2.36
N SER A 185 -5.64 2.81 -2.06
CA SER A 185 -4.43 3.09 -2.84
C SER A 185 -3.48 1.90 -2.86
N VAL A 186 -3.24 1.24 -1.72
CA VAL A 186 -2.42 0.03 -1.63
C VAL A 186 -2.99 -1.11 -2.48
N LYS A 187 -4.30 -1.32 -2.43
CA LYS A 187 -4.97 -2.34 -3.25
C LYS A 187 -4.77 -2.08 -4.75
N LEU A 188 -4.85 -0.82 -5.18
CA LEU A 188 -4.60 -0.43 -6.58
C LEU A 188 -3.14 -0.65 -6.98
N ILE A 189 -2.20 -0.28 -6.10
CA ILE A 189 -0.76 -0.52 -6.31
C ILE A 189 -0.50 -2.02 -6.47
N LYS A 190 -1.02 -2.87 -5.57
CA LYS A 190 -0.91 -4.34 -5.65
C LYS A 190 -1.48 -4.89 -6.97
N LYS A 191 -2.63 -4.38 -7.41
CA LYS A 191 -3.26 -4.78 -8.68
C LYS A 191 -2.35 -4.44 -9.88
N ARG A 192 -1.82 -3.22 -9.93
CA ARG A 192 -0.96 -2.76 -11.03
C ARG A 192 0.38 -3.48 -11.07
N LEU A 193 0.94 -3.79 -9.91
CA LEU A 193 2.15 -4.60 -9.77
C LEU A 193 1.95 -6.08 -10.13
N LYS A 194 0.71 -6.56 -10.32
CA LYS A 194 0.39 -7.98 -10.49
C LYS A 194 0.93 -8.81 -9.32
N TRP A 195 0.53 -8.43 -8.10
CA TRP A 195 1.05 -8.98 -6.84
C TRP A 195 1.21 -10.51 -6.81
N GLY A 196 0.18 -11.26 -7.22
CA GLY A 196 0.24 -12.72 -7.24
C GLY A 196 1.34 -13.30 -8.14
N TRP A 197 1.60 -12.67 -9.29
CA TRP A 197 2.69 -13.07 -10.18
C TRP A 197 4.05 -12.77 -9.55
N ILE A 198 4.22 -11.60 -8.92
CA ILE A 198 5.48 -11.23 -8.25
C ILE A 198 5.81 -12.22 -7.14
N LEU A 199 4.83 -12.59 -6.30
CA LEU A 199 5.02 -13.53 -5.22
C LEU A 199 5.46 -14.90 -5.75
N GLU A 200 4.72 -15.46 -6.71
CA GLU A 200 5.04 -16.78 -7.26
C GLU A 200 6.38 -16.77 -7.99
N ARG A 201 6.68 -15.74 -8.79
CA ARG A 201 7.96 -15.60 -9.48
C ARG A 201 9.12 -15.50 -8.48
N SER A 202 8.96 -14.72 -7.41
CA SER A 202 9.99 -14.61 -6.37
C SER A 202 10.26 -15.96 -5.69
N ARG A 203 9.20 -16.74 -5.41
CA ARG A 203 9.30 -18.09 -4.84
C ARG A 203 10.07 -19.04 -5.76
N GLN A 204 9.76 -19.02 -7.05
CA GLN A 204 10.46 -19.83 -8.05
C GLN A 204 11.95 -19.48 -8.12
N LEU A 205 12.27 -18.18 -8.13
CA LEU A 205 13.65 -17.72 -8.15
C LEU A 205 14.40 -18.08 -6.86
N SER A 206 13.74 -18.04 -5.70
CA SER A 206 14.32 -18.53 -4.43
C SER A 206 14.73 -19.99 -4.53
N VAL A 207 13.86 -20.85 -5.10
CA VAL A 207 14.18 -22.28 -5.29
C VAL A 207 15.38 -22.45 -6.22
N VAL A 208 15.51 -21.62 -7.27
CA VAL A 208 16.67 -21.66 -8.18
C VAL A 208 17.95 -21.22 -7.44
N LEU A 209 17.88 -20.21 -6.58
CA LEU A 209 19.00 -19.71 -5.77
C LEU A 209 19.50 -20.74 -4.74
N GLU A 210 18.64 -21.63 -4.28
CA GLU A 210 19.00 -22.70 -3.34
C GLU A 210 19.77 -23.86 -4.00
N ARG A 211 19.76 -23.96 -5.34
CA ARG A 211 20.42 -25.06 -6.02
C ARG A 211 21.95 -24.88 -6.05
N PRO A 212 22.73 -25.94 -5.74
CA PRO A 212 24.18 -25.85 -5.70
C PRO A 212 24.84 -25.69 -7.09
N ASP A 213 24.17 -26.11 -8.16
CA ASP A 213 24.63 -26.04 -9.55
C ASP A 213 24.45 -24.66 -10.20
N LEU A 214 23.74 -23.73 -9.54
CA LEU A 214 23.48 -22.40 -10.08
C LEU A 214 24.78 -21.63 -10.41
N TRP A 215 25.81 -21.82 -9.59
CA TRP A 215 27.05 -21.07 -9.67
C TRP A 215 28.01 -21.59 -10.74
N ASP A 216 27.66 -22.66 -11.45
CA ASP A 216 28.43 -23.17 -12.59
C ASP A 216 28.35 -22.22 -13.80
N ASP A 217 27.27 -21.44 -13.93
CA ASP A 217 27.13 -20.34 -14.90
C ASP A 217 26.97 -18.99 -14.17
N PRO A 218 28.05 -18.19 -14.05
CA PRO A 218 28.00 -16.92 -13.34
C PRO A 218 27.10 -15.87 -14.02
N VAL A 219 26.90 -15.97 -15.33
CA VAL A 219 26.03 -15.03 -16.07
C VAL A 219 24.57 -15.30 -15.75
N PHE A 220 24.18 -16.58 -15.70
CA PHE A 220 22.84 -16.98 -15.31
C PHE A 220 22.56 -16.69 -13.82
N ALA A 221 23.49 -17.05 -12.92
CA ALA A 221 23.38 -16.76 -11.49
C ALA A 221 23.20 -15.27 -11.20
N GLY A 222 23.94 -14.40 -11.91
CA GLY A 222 23.80 -12.95 -11.79
C GLY A 222 22.43 -12.45 -12.22
N LYS A 223 21.86 -12.98 -13.32
CA LYS A 223 20.51 -12.63 -13.78
C LYS A 223 19.44 -13.03 -12.78
N VAL A 224 19.48 -14.27 -12.29
CA VAL A 224 18.53 -14.80 -11.29
C VAL A 224 18.58 -13.98 -10.00
N SER A 225 19.78 -13.71 -9.49
CA SER A 225 19.98 -12.94 -8.25
C SER A 225 19.47 -11.51 -8.38
N ARG A 226 19.71 -10.86 -9.52
CA ARG A 226 19.23 -9.50 -9.78
C ARG A 226 17.71 -9.47 -9.90
N GLU A 227 17.11 -10.37 -10.68
CA GLU A 227 15.66 -10.45 -10.84
C GLU A 227 14.97 -10.71 -9.48
N HIS A 228 15.51 -11.65 -8.70
CA HIS A 228 15.00 -11.94 -7.35
C HIS A 228 15.08 -10.72 -6.44
N GLY A 229 16.23 -10.05 -6.39
CA GLY A 229 16.42 -8.84 -5.60
C GLY A 229 15.47 -7.70 -6.00
N GLU A 230 15.24 -7.49 -7.30
CA GLU A 230 14.29 -6.50 -7.81
C GLU A 230 12.85 -6.80 -7.39
N LEU A 231 12.42 -8.08 -7.48
CA LEU A 231 11.09 -8.49 -7.03
C LEU A 231 10.93 -8.42 -5.52
N MET A 232 11.94 -8.86 -4.75
CA MET A 232 11.95 -8.77 -3.29
C MET A 232 11.91 -7.32 -2.80
N GLY A 233 12.59 -6.40 -3.48
CA GLY A 233 12.53 -4.97 -3.18
C GLY A 233 11.10 -4.42 -3.33
N LYS A 234 10.40 -4.78 -4.42
CA LYS A 234 9.00 -4.40 -4.63
C LYS A 234 8.07 -4.99 -3.56
N ILE A 235 8.23 -6.27 -3.24
CA ILE A 235 7.45 -6.94 -2.18
C ILE A 235 7.66 -6.24 -0.83
N LYS A 236 8.92 -6.02 -0.46
CA LYS A 236 9.28 -5.38 0.81
C LYS A 236 8.71 -3.97 0.90
N SER A 237 8.80 -3.18 -0.17
CA SER A 237 8.25 -1.82 -0.19
C SER A 237 6.74 -1.77 0.05
N VAL A 238 5.98 -2.70 -0.54
CA VAL A 238 4.53 -2.78 -0.31
C VAL A 238 4.24 -3.24 1.11
N ASN A 239 4.89 -4.31 1.57
CA ASN A 239 4.67 -4.86 2.91
C ASN A 239 5.02 -3.86 4.02
N GLN A 240 6.10 -3.10 3.86
CA GLN A 240 6.46 -2.02 4.80
C GLN A 240 5.36 -0.97 4.87
N PHE A 241 4.80 -0.59 3.72
CA PHE A 241 3.74 0.41 3.68
C PHE A 241 2.42 -0.08 4.29
N GLU A 242 2.13 -1.39 4.18
CA GLU A 242 1.00 -2.00 4.88
C GLU A 242 1.22 -2.06 6.39
N GLN A 243 2.43 -2.40 6.80
CA GLN A 243 2.82 -2.45 8.20
C GLN A 243 2.75 -1.05 8.84
N GLU A 244 3.28 -0.02 8.19
CA GLU A 244 3.18 1.38 8.63
C GLU A 244 1.71 1.80 8.86
N LEU A 245 0.80 1.40 7.98
CA LEU A 245 -0.63 1.66 8.15
C LEU A 245 -1.19 0.98 9.40
N MET A 246 -0.83 -0.28 9.65
CA MET A 246 -1.29 -1.00 10.85
C MET A 246 -0.74 -0.39 12.12
N GLU A 247 0.55 -0.06 12.13
CA GLU A 247 1.21 0.59 13.27
C GLU A 247 0.55 1.91 13.63
N HIS A 248 0.23 2.77 12.65
CA HIS A 248 -0.50 4.01 12.93
C HIS A 248 -1.91 3.78 13.45
N ILE A 249 -2.61 2.73 12.99
CA ILE A 249 -3.94 2.38 13.52
C ILE A 249 -3.82 1.89 14.97
N ASP A 250 -2.81 1.07 15.29
CA ASP A 250 -2.55 0.56 16.63
C ASP A 250 -2.14 1.69 17.58
N MET A 251 -1.23 2.59 17.17
CA MET A 251 -0.84 3.76 17.95
C MET A 251 -2.03 4.66 18.28
N LEU A 252 -2.93 4.88 17.31
CA LEU A 252 -4.12 5.69 17.54
C LEU A 252 -5.06 5.05 18.58
N ARG A 253 -5.14 3.72 18.62
CA ARG A 253 -5.96 3.02 19.59
C ARG A 253 -5.38 3.13 20.99
N LEU A 254 -4.08 2.87 21.13
CA LEU A 254 -3.38 3.02 22.40
C LEU A 254 -3.54 4.45 22.93
N ALA A 255 -3.35 5.47 22.08
CA ALA A 255 -3.57 6.86 22.46
C ALA A 255 -4.99 7.12 22.99
N ARG A 256 -6.02 6.51 22.39
CA ARG A 256 -7.41 6.63 22.84
C ARG A 256 -7.73 5.83 24.09
N GLU A 257 -7.07 4.70 24.29
CA GLU A 257 -7.21 3.88 25.51
C GLU A 257 -6.56 4.57 26.72
N GLU A 258 -5.49 5.33 26.50
CA GLU A 258 -4.76 6.08 27.51
C GLU A 258 -5.24 7.55 27.66
N ASP A 259 -6.26 7.96 26.89
CA ASP A 259 -6.77 9.34 26.80
C ASP A 259 -5.68 10.40 26.47
N ASP A 260 -4.63 10.00 25.74
CA ASP A 260 -3.55 10.88 25.27
C ASP A 260 -3.93 11.59 23.96
N ASN A 261 -4.47 12.80 24.12
CA ASN A 261 -4.89 13.65 23.01
C ASN A 261 -3.71 14.16 22.15
N GLU A 262 -2.52 14.33 22.74
CA GLU A 262 -1.36 14.82 21.98
C GLU A 262 -0.92 13.73 21.00
N LEU A 263 -0.75 12.50 21.49
CA LEU A 263 -0.40 11.34 20.67
C LEU A 263 -1.48 11.01 19.63
N GLU A 264 -2.77 11.16 19.98
CA GLU A 264 -3.86 10.98 19.02
C GLU A 264 -3.74 11.96 17.84
N THR A 265 -3.52 13.25 18.12
CA THR A 265 -3.42 14.27 17.07
C THR A 265 -2.16 14.12 16.22
N GLU A 266 -1.04 13.70 16.80
CA GLU A 266 0.20 13.40 16.06
C GLU A 266 0.00 12.22 15.12
N THR A 267 -0.59 11.13 15.62
CA THR A 267 -0.86 9.93 14.83
C THR A 267 -1.85 10.20 13.70
N MET A 268 -2.88 11.03 13.97
CA MET A 268 -3.81 11.51 12.94
C MET A 268 -3.10 12.27 11.82
N ARG A 269 -2.13 13.13 12.16
CA ARG A 269 -1.34 13.87 11.19
C ARG A 269 -0.47 12.93 10.35
N ALA A 270 0.17 11.95 11.00
CA ALA A 270 0.96 10.93 10.31
C ALA A 270 0.12 10.12 9.31
N LEU A 271 -1.11 9.73 9.70
CA LEU A 271 -2.06 9.08 8.79
C LEU A 271 -2.47 9.96 7.61
N ALA A 272 -2.64 11.28 7.84
CA ALA A 272 -2.94 12.22 6.77
C ALA A 272 -1.78 12.36 5.77
N ASP A 273 -0.54 12.45 6.27
CA ASP A 273 0.65 12.51 5.43
C ASP A 273 0.87 11.19 4.67
N MET A 274 0.69 10.05 5.33
CA MET A 274 0.73 8.74 4.68
C MET A 274 -0.33 8.60 3.58
N ARG A 275 -1.54 9.16 3.76
CA ARG A 275 -2.56 9.23 2.69
C ARG A 275 -2.07 9.99 1.47
N ARG A 276 -1.33 11.08 1.65
CA ARG A 276 -0.75 11.85 0.53
C ARG A 276 0.34 11.03 -0.18
N SER A 277 1.26 10.43 0.58
CA SER A 277 2.30 9.56 0.03
C SER A 277 1.72 8.33 -0.67
N ALA A 278 0.63 7.75 -0.16
CA ALA A 278 -0.08 6.64 -0.79
C ALA A 278 -0.60 7.02 -2.18
N LYS A 279 -1.24 8.19 -2.30
CA LYS A 279 -1.75 8.72 -3.58
C LYS A 279 -0.63 8.99 -4.58
N GLU A 280 0.50 9.52 -4.13
CA GLU A 280 1.65 9.74 -5.00
C GLU A 280 2.22 8.41 -5.52
N LYS A 281 2.42 7.43 -4.63
CA LYS A 281 2.86 6.08 -5.01
C LYS A 281 1.87 5.38 -5.94
N GLU A 282 0.57 5.57 -5.71
CA GLU A 282 -0.49 5.06 -6.58
C GLU A 282 -0.39 5.65 -7.99
N LEU A 283 -0.26 6.98 -8.10
CA LEU A 283 -0.08 7.65 -9.37
C LEU A 283 1.18 7.18 -10.09
N ASN A 284 2.30 7.06 -9.39
CA ASN A 284 3.55 6.53 -9.94
C ASN A 284 3.39 5.07 -10.41
N ALA A 285 2.61 4.25 -9.71
CA ALA A 285 2.32 2.89 -10.14
C ALA A 285 1.45 2.89 -11.40
N LEU A 286 0.46 3.77 -11.51
CA LEU A 286 -0.40 3.91 -12.68
C LEU A 286 0.39 4.39 -13.90
N LEU A 287 1.33 5.33 -13.72
CA LEU A 287 2.15 5.94 -14.77
C LEU A 287 3.51 5.24 -15.00
N SER A 288 3.53 3.92 -14.90
CA SER A 288 4.75 3.10 -15.02
C SER A 288 4.95 2.47 -16.41
N GLY A 289 4.15 2.82 -17.39
CA GLY A 289 4.24 2.34 -18.76
C GLY A 289 5.31 3.06 -19.59
N ASP A 290 5.82 2.38 -20.61
CA ASP A 290 6.91 2.89 -21.47
C ASP A 290 6.59 4.24 -22.14
N ASN A 291 5.29 4.47 -22.43
CA ASN A 291 4.84 5.67 -23.12
C ASN A 291 4.32 6.78 -22.21
N ASP A 292 4.28 6.57 -20.89
CA ASP A 292 3.62 7.50 -19.96
C ASP A 292 4.37 8.83 -19.81
N SER A 293 5.66 8.87 -20.17
CA SER A 293 6.45 10.11 -20.19
C SER A 293 6.25 10.97 -21.44
N PHE A 294 5.64 10.44 -22.50
CA PHE A 294 5.51 11.16 -23.76
C PHE A 294 4.27 12.06 -23.78
N SER A 295 4.37 13.18 -24.50
CA SER A 295 3.19 14.03 -24.77
C SER A 295 2.19 13.28 -25.66
N CYS A 296 0.90 13.40 -25.35
CA CYS A 296 -0.17 12.82 -26.15
C CYS A 296 -0.89 13.89 -26.99
N PHE A 297 -1.34 13.50 -28.19
CA PHE A 297 -2.27 14.28 -29.00
C PHE A 297 -3.68 13.74 -28.76
N ILE A 298 -4.63 14.62 -28.44
CA ILE A 298 -6.03 14.27 -28.23
C ILE A 298 -6.83 14.83 -29.41
N GLU A 299 -7.36 13.94 -30.24
CA GLU A 299 -8.30 14.30 -31.31
C GLU A 299 -9.73 14.02 -30.84
N VAL A 300 -10.59 15.03 -30.87
CA VAL A 300 -12.01 14.90 -30.49
C VAL A 300 -12.85 14.99 -31.77
N GLN A 301 -13.50 13.88 -32.12
CA GLN A 301 -14.44 13.84 -33.23
C GLN A 301 -15.88 13.86 -32.70
N ALA A 302 -16.68 14.82 -33.16
CA ALA A 302 -18.11 14.84 -32.85
C ALA A 302 -18.80 13.71 -33.63
N GLY A 303 -19.40 12.76 -32.91
CA GLY A 303 -20.23 11.72 -33.53
C GLY A 303 -21.54 12.31 -34.09
N ALA A 304 -22.22 11.53 -34.95
CA ALA A 304 -23.56 11.87 -35.40
C ALA A 304 -24.56 11.64 -34.25
N GLY A 305 -25.18 12.71 -33.76
CA GLY A 305 -26.21 12.66 -32.71
C GLY A 305 -27.53 12.13 -33.24
N VAL A 306 -28.22 11.31 -32.42
CA VAL A 306 -29.62 10.89 -32.57
C VAL A 306 -30.48 11.57 -31.53
#